data_AF-A0A318LMP3-F1
#
_entry.id   AF-A0A318LMP3-F1
#
_cell.length_a   1.000
_cell.length_b   1.000
_cell.length_c   1.000
_cell.angle_alpha   90.00
_cell.angle_beta   90.00
_cell.angle_gamma   90.00
#
_symmetry.space_group_name_H-M   'P 1'
#
loop_
_entity.id
_entity.type
_entity.pdbx_description
1 polymer ?
#
loop_
_entity_poly.entity_id
_entity_poly.type
_entity_poly.pdbx_seq_one_letter_code
_entity_poly.pdbx_strand_id
1 'polypeptide(L)' 'MLNGLRASHPELTVDISVGADDDLLPALDAGRLDVASLYGRFSPADLRREVAHETEVMALLPADHPLADE' A
#
# COMPACT_ATOMS: atom_id res chain seq x y z
N MET A 1 -3.43 -1.85 -9.64
CA MET A 1 -3.46 -0.37 -9.54
C MET A 1 -2.45 0.29 -10.48
N LEU A 2 -1.14 0.11 -10.27
CA LEU A 2 -0.08 0.77 -11.07
C LEU A 2 -0.13 0.48 -12.59
N ASN A 3 -0.40 -0.77 -12.98
CA ASN A 3 -0.52 -1.12 -14.40
C ASN A 3 -1.67 -0.38 -15.11
N GLY A 4 -2.79 -0.14 -14.40
CA GLY A 4 -3.91 0.63 -14.94
C GLY A 4 -3.55 2.10 -15.12
N LEU A 5 -2.87 2.69 -14.14
CA LEU A 5 -2.43 4.09 -14.19
C LEU A 5 -1.52 4.35 -15.40
N ARG A 6 -0.51 3.50 -15.62
CA ARG A 6 0.39 3.63 -16.78
C ARG A 6 -0.32 3.44 -18.12
N ALA A 7 -1.33 2.57 -18.17
CA ALA A 7 -2.10 2.37 -19.40
C ALA A 7 -2.96 3.59 -19.75
N SER A 8 -3.52 4.27 -18.76
CA SER A 8 -4.36 5.46 -18.95
C SER A 8 -3.55 6.75 -19.10
N HIS A 9 -2.33 6.81 -18.56
CA HIS A 9 -1.45 7.99 -18.56
C HIS A 9 0.00 7.58 -18.88
N PRO A 10 0.30 7.27 -20.15
CA PRO A 10 1.60 6.74 -20.56
C PRO A 10 2.77 7.74 -20.39
N GLU A 11 2.48 9.04 -20.35
CA GLU A 11 3.44 10.11 -20.14
C GLU A 11 3.94 10.22 -18.68
N LEU A 12 3.24 9.57 -17.75
CA LEU A 12 3.50 9.72 -16.33
C LEU A 12 4.65 8.82 -15.89
N THR A 13 5.67 9.41 -15.25
CA THR A 13 6.74 8.67 -14.60
C THR A 13 6.33 8.37 -13.16
N VAL A 14 6.44 7.10 -12.76
CA VAL A 14 6.13 6.67 -11.38
C VAL A 14 7.41 6.19 -10.73
N ASP A 15 7.79 6.85 -9.64
CA ASP A 15 8.81 6.39 -8.71
C ASP A 15 8.16 5.65 -7.53
N ILE A 16 8.80 4.59 -7.04
CA ILE A 16 8.27 3.79 -5.94
C ILE A 16 9.32 3.73 -4.84
N SER A 17 8.94 4.26 -3.68
CA SER A 17 9.71 4.15 -2.44
C SER A 17 9.05 3.15 -1.49
N VAL A 18 9.86 2.38 -0.77
CA VAL A 18 9.42 1.42 0.25
C VAL A 18 10.08 1.78 1.57
N GLY A 19 9.29 1.89 2.63
CA GLY A 19 9.75 2.29 3.96
C GLY A 19 8.70 2.00 5.02
N ALA A 20 9.02 2.27 6.28
CA ALA A 20 8.06 2.19 7.37
C ALA A 20 7.17 3.43 7.41
N ASP A 21 6.03 3.36 8.12
CA ASP A 21 5.12 4.49 8.32
C ASP A 21 5.87 5.73 8.85
N ASP A 22 6.84 5.53 9.76
CA ASP A 22 7.67 6.59 10.35
C ASP A 22 8.58 7.31 9.33
N ASP A 23 8.88 6.68 8.19
CA ASP A 23 9.63 7.30 7.08
C ASP A 23 8.70 7.94 6.05
N LEU A 24 7.59 7.25 5.75
CA LEU A 24 6.68 7.61 4.67
C LEU A 24 5.75 8.78 5.04
N LEU A 25 5.22 8.81 6.27
CA LEU A 25 4.32 9.88 6.71
C LEU A 25 5.02 11.25 6.72
N PRO A 26 6.24 11.42 7.28
CA PRO A 26 6.95 12.70 7.18
C PRO A 26 7.34 13.07 5.75
N ALA A 27 7.59 12.10 4.87
CA ALA A 27 7.87 12.37 3.47
C ALA A 27 6.63 12.86 2.71
N LEU A 28 5.45 12.34 3.05
CA LEU A 28 4.16 12.81 2.52
C LEU A 28 3.87 14.24 3.00
N ASP A 29 4.01 14.51 4.30
CA ASP A 29 3.82 15.83 4.89
C ASP A 29 4.79 16.88 4.30
N ALA A 30 6.05 16.50 4.09
CA ALA A 30 7.05 17.35 3.46
C ALA A 30 6.91 17.48 1.93
N GLY A 31 5.90 16.86 1.31
CA GLY A 31 5.67 16.92 -0.14
C GLY A 31 6.72 16.19 -0.99
N ARG A 32 7.49 15.27 -0.40
CA ARG A 32 8.43 14.40 -1.11
C ARG A 32 7.77 13.14 -1.66
N LEU A 33 6.60 12.77 -1.13
CA LEU A 33 5.72 11.76 -1.68
C LEU A 33 4.39 12.41 -2.02
N ASP A 34 3.79 11.99 -3.13
CA ASP A 34 2.46 12.45 -3.52
C ASP A 34 1.35 11.60 -2.88
N VAL A 35 1.61 10.29 -2.71
CA VAL A 35 0.67 9.29 -2.17
C VAL A 35 1.43 8.21 -1.41
N ALA A 36 0.86 7.71 -0.32
CA ALA A 36 1.36 6.54 0.41
C ALA A 36 0.26 5.49 0.58
N SER A 37 0.61 4.21 0.38
CA SER A 37 -0.27 3.06 0.67
C SER A 37 0.22 2.38 1.94
N LEU A 38 -0.55 2.51 3.01
CA LEU A 38 -0.15 2.09 4.36
C LEU A 38 -1.11 1.03 4.92
N TYR A 39 -0.58 0.12 5.74
CA TYR A 39 -1.37 -0.85 6.50
C TYR A 39 -1.62 -0.28 7.91
N GLY A 40 -2.80 0.29 8.17
CA GLY A 40 -3.09 0.74 9.53
C GLY A 40 -4.18 1.79 9.68
N ARG A 41 -4.40 2.21 10.94
CA ARG A 41 -5.37 3.24 11.34
C ARG A 41 -4.74 4.59 11.72
N PHE A 42 -3.42 4.67 11.80
CA PHE A 42 -2.74 5.92 12.16
C PHE A 42 -2.58 6.81 10.92
N SER A 43 -3.13 8.02 11.00
CA SER A 43 -2.87 9.10 10.06
C SER A 43 -2.84 10.40 10.87
N PRO A 44 -1.87 11.29 10.61
CA PRO A 44 -1.95 12.69 10.99
C PRO A 44 -3.31 13.31 10.59
N ALA A 45 -3.83 14.23 11.42
CA ALA A 45 -5.19 14.77 11.29
C ALA A 45 -5.41 15.65 10.04
N ASP A 46 -4.32 16.07 9.42
CA ASP A 46 -4.23 16.95 8.24
C ASP A 46 -4.14 16.19 6.91
N LEU A 47 -4.06 14.86 6.94
CA LEU A 47 -4.00 14.04 5.74
C LEU A 47 -5.36 13.40 5.40
N ARG A 48 -5.75 13.49 4.13
CA ARG A 48 -6.93 12.78 3.62
C ARG A 48 -6.60 11.30 3.50
N ARG A 49 -7.43 10.45 4.11
CA ARG A 49 -7.33 8.99 4.00
C ARG A 49 -8.54 8.40 3.30
N GLU A 50 -8.29 7.37 2.49
CA GLU A 50 -9.31 6.56 1.83
C GLU A 50 -8.91 5.09 1.91
N VAL A 51 -9.87 4.21 2.16
CA VAL A 51 -9.62 2.76 2.17
C VAL A 51 -9.58 2.28 0.73
N ALA A 52 -8.39 1.89 0.25
CA ALA A 52 -8.22 1.35 -1.10
C ALA A 52 -8.79 -0.07 -1.23
N HIS A 53 -8.55 -0.91 -0.23
CA HIS A 53 -9.07 -2.28 -0.14
C HIS A 53 -8.90 -2.83 1.29
N GLU A 54 -9.76 -3.76 1.68
CA GLU A 54 -9.63 -4.49 2.95
C GLU A 54 -9.00 -5.86 2.69
N THR A 55 -8.00 -6.21 3.49
CA THR A 55 -7.31 -7.50 3.37
C THR A 55 -7.53 -8.33 4.63
N GLU A 56 -7.86 -9.60 4.46
CA GLU A 56 -7.96 -10.55 5.55
C GLU A 56 -6.61 -11.26 5.77
N VAL A 57 -6.30 -11.56 7.03
CA VAL A 57 -5.11 -12.36 7.37
C VAL A 57 -5.39 -13.81 6.99
N MET A 58 -4.57 -14.36 6.11
CA MET A 58 -4.68 -15.75 5.66
C MET A 58 -3.46 -16.55 6.11
N ALA A 59 -3.69 -17.81 6.50
CA ALA A 59 -2.62 -18.79 6.64
C ALA A 59 -2.28 -19.36 5.25
N LEU A 60 -1.00 -19.39 4.90
CA LEU A 60 -0.51 -20.04 3.69
C LEU A 60 0.21 -21.33 4.08
N LEU A 61 -0.31 -22.47 3.63
CA LEU A 61 0.27 -23.79 3.85
C LEU A 61 0.69 -24.41 2.50
N PRO A 62 1.72 -25.28 2.48
CA PRO A 62 1.95 -26.15 1.34
C PRO A 62 0.69 -26.93 0.99
N ALA A 63 0.44 -27.14 -0.30
CA ALA A 63 -0.78 -27.80 -0.78
C ALA A 63 -0.93 -29.25 -0.29
N ASP A 64 0.18 -29.90 0.08
CA ASP A 64 0.26 -31.26 0.61
C ASP A 64 0.34 -31.30 2.15
N HIS A 65 0.18 -30.17 2.84
CA HIS A 65 0.27 -30.12 4.28
C HIS A 65 -0.98 -30.76 4.93
N PRO A 66 -0.85 -31.62 5.98
CA PRO A 66 -1.99 -32.30 6.60
C PRO A 66 -3.10 -31.38 7.17
N LEU A 67 -2.77 -30.11 7.42
CA LEU A 67 -3.71 -29.08 7.91
C LEU A 67 -4.26 -28.19 6.77
N ALA A 68 -3.99 -28.49 5.51
CA ALA A 68 -4.47 -27.71 4.36
C ALA A 68 -5.90 -28.08 3.92
N ASP A 69 -6.45 -29.19 4.41
CA ASP A 69 -7.78 -29.73 4.05
C ASP A 69 -8.86 -29.51 5.15
N GLU A 70 -8.60 -28.68 6.17
CA GLU A 70 -9.59 -28.34 7.22
C GLU A 70 -10.56 -27.23 6.82
#